data_AF-A0A923ID55-F1
#
_entry.id   AF-A0A923ID55-F1
#
_cell.length_a   1.000
_cell.length_b   1.000
_cell.length_c   1.000
_cell.angle_alpha   90.00
_cell.angle_beta   90.00
_cell.angle_gamma   90.00
#
_symmetry.space_group_name_H-M   'P 1'
#
loop_
_entity.id
_entity.type
_entity.pdbx_description
1 polymer ?
#
loop_
_entity_poly.entity_id
_entity_poly.type
_entity_poly.pdbx_seq_one_letter_code
_entity_poly.pdbx_strand_id
1 'polypeptide(L)'
;MSGETTKLLLKLRPVSFEYNDDLHDHGTKYGLIAEELAEIDPTCVYRDSEGQIDGINYTMLVPQLIRLCQIQQKQIDDLNTRVNTLEGGAENA
;
A
#
# COMPACT_ATOMS: atom_id res chain seq x y z
N MET A 1 12.14 4.46 -2.66
CA MET A 1 11.06 5.37 -3.10
C MET A 1 11.06 6.62 -2.23
N SER A 2 10.64 7.77 -2.76
CA SER A 2 10.41 8.96 -1.92
C SER A 2 9.17 8.77 -1.05
N GLY A 3 9.03 9.54 0.04
CA GLY A 3 7.85 9.45 0.90
C GLY A 3 6.54 9.77 0.17
N GLU A 4 6.57 10.67 -0.82
CA GLU A 4 5.41 10.98 -1.67
C GLU A 4 5.06 9.82 -2.61
N THR A 5 6.07 9.14 -3.15
CA THR A 5 5.84 7.96 -4.00
C THR A 5 5.27 6.80 -3.18
N THR A 6 5.71 6.60 -1.94
CA THR A 6 5.16 5.54 -1.06
C THR A 6 3.67 5.78 -0.72
N LYS A 7 3.23 7.04 -0.61
CA LYS A 7 1.80 7.35 -0.39
C LYS A 7 0.90 6.94 -1.56
N LEU A 8 1.43 6.76 -2.76
CA LEU A 8 0.64 6.29 -3.91
C LEU A 8 0.08 4.89 -3.66
N LEU A 9 0.70 4.07 -2.79
CA LEU A 9 0.17 2.77 -2.39
C LEU A 9 -1.22 2.86 -1.73
N LEU A 10 -1.60 4.02 -1.17
CA LEU A 10 -2.95 4.24 -0.64
C LEU A 10 -4.05 4.21 -1.71
N LYS A 11 -3.69 4.30 -2.99
CA LYS A 11 -4.62 4.19 -4.12
C LYS A 11 -4.90 2.74 -4.51
N LEU A 12 -4.09 1.80 -4.05
CA LEU A 12 -4.28 0.38 -4.33
C LEU A 12 -5.56 -0.12 -3.68
N ARG A 13 -6.25 -1.00 -4.39
CA ARG A 13 -7.53 -1.54 -3.98
C ARG A 13 -7.35 -3.01 -3.61
N PRO A 14 -7.59 -3.40 -2.35
CA PRO A 14 -7.77 -4.80 -2.03
C PRO A 14 -8.96 -5.34 -2.84
N VAL A 15 -8.74 -6.45 -3.53
CA VAL A 15 -9.76 -7.14 -4.33
C VAL A 15 -9.91 -8.58 -3.88
N SER A 16 -11.08 -9.15 -4.11
CA SER A 16 -11.29 -10.59 -4.06
C SER A 16 -11.41 -11.13 -5.48
N PHE A 17 -10.82 -12.29 -5.74
CA PHE A 17 -10.87 -12.94 -7.05
C PHE A 17 -10.88 -14.46 -6.91
N GLU A 18 -11.24 -15.15 -7.99
CA GLU A 18 -11.08 -16.59 -8.14
C GLU A 18 -10.21 -16.83 -9.36
N TYR A 19 -9.34 -17.83 -9.28
CA TYR A 19 -8.58 -18.25 -10.44
C TYR A 19 -9.49 -18.91 -11.47
N ASN A 20 -9.10 -18.83 -12.73
CA ASN A 20 -9.74 -19.59 -13.79
C ASN A 20 -9.58 -21.11 -13.51
N ASP A 21 -10.54 -21.89 -14.01
CA ASP A 21 -10.66 -23.33 -13.68
C ASP A 21 -9.43 -24.16 -14.07
N ASP A 22 -8.63 -23.71 -15.03
CA ASP A 22 -7.40 -24.37 -15.49
C ASP A 22 -6.32 -24.47 -14.41
N LEU A 23 -6.30 -23.55 -13.45
CA LEU A 23 -5.34 -23.56 -12.35
C LEU A 23 -5.70 -24.54 -11.23
N HIS A 24 -6.90 -25.13 -11.25
CA HIS A 24 -7.41 -26.06 -10.22
C HIS A 24 -7.27 -25.55 -8.78
N ASP A 25 -7.14 -24.23 -8.61
CA ASP A 25 -7.04 -23.55 -7.31
C ASP A 25 -8.33 -22.77 -7.06
N HIS A 26 -9.33 -23.50 -6.58
CA HIS A 26 -10.65 -22.95 -6.32
C HIS A 26 -10.71 -22.15 -5.01
N GLY A 27 -11.72 -21.29 -4.94
CA GLY A 27 -12.07 -20.53 -3.75
C GLY A 27 -11.56 -19.09 -3.78
N THR A 28 -12.30 -18.23 -3.10
CA THR A 28 -12.06 -16.80 -3.06
C THR A 28 -10.71 -16.47 -2.45
N LYS A 29 -9.86 -15.79 -3.22
CA LYS A 29 -8.59 -15.23 -2.78
C LYS A 29 -8.75 -13.73 -2.54
N TYR A 30 -7.87 -13.17 -1.73
CA TYR A 30 -7.77 -11.74 -1.49
C TYR A 30 -6.39 -11.26 -1.87
N GLY A 31 -6.31 -10.16 -2.61
CA GLY A 31 -5.04 -9.65 -3.10
C GLY A 31 -5.16 -8.25 -3.69
N LEU A 32 -4.24 -7.95 -4.59
CA LEU A 32 -4.13 -6.69 -5.32
C LEU A 32 -4.00 -7.00 -6.82
N ILE A 33 -4.15 -5.99 -7.66
CA ILE A 33 -3.90 -6.09 -9.10
C ILE A 33 -2.43 -5.78 -9.38
N ALA A 34 -1.73 -6.68 -10.07
CA ALA A 34 -0.29 -6.57 -10.29
C ALA A 34 0.06 -5.40 -11.21
N GLU A 35 -0.77 -5.13 -12.23
CA GLU A 35 -0.64 -4.02 -13.15
C GLU A 35 -0.78 -2.67 -12.43
N GLU A 36 -1.77 -2.53 -11.55
CA GLU A 36 -1.95 -1.32 -10.73
C GLU A 36 -0.72 -1.09 -9.82
N LEU A 37 -0.14 -2.17 -9.27
CA LEU A 37 1.05 -2.09 -8.43
C LEU A 37 2.31 -1.73 -9.24
N ALA A 38 2.44 -2.26 -10.46
CA ALA A 38 3.60 -1.98 -11.32
C ALA A 38 3.67 -0.51 -11.77
N GLU A 39 2.53 0.16 -11.91
CA GLU A 39 2.46 1.60 -12.19
C GLU A 39 2.99 2.46 -11.02
N ILE A 40 2.90 1.95 -9.78
CA ILE A 40 3.34 2.65 -8.56
C ILE A 40 4.77 2.29 -8.20
N ASP A 41 5.07 1.00 -8.12
CA ASP A 41 6.39 0.45 -7.81
C ASP A 41 6.66 -0.81 -8.65
N PRO A 42 7.39 -0.69 -9.77
CA PRO A 42 7.70 -1.82 -10.64
C PRO A 42 8.61 -2.86 -9.98
N THR A 43 9.22 -2.57 -8.83
CA THR A 43 10.04 -3.54 -8.08
C THR A 43 9.19 -4.51 -7.26
N CYS A 44 7.90 -4.21 -7.07
CA CYS A 44 6.95 -5.02 -6.33
C CYS A 44 6.19 -6.03 -7.19
N VAL A 45 6.61 -6.27 -8.43
CA VAL A 45 6.01 -7.25 -9.35
C VAL A 45 7.05 -8.20 -9.92
N TYR A 46 6.63 -9.42 -10.21
CA TYR A 46 7.39 -10.36 -11.01
C TYR A 46 7.12 -10.11 -12.49
N ARG A 47 8.15 -10.36 -13.30
CA ARG A 47 8.03 -10.37 -14.76
C ARG A 47 8.52 -11.69 -15.31
N ASP A 48 7.82 -12.18 -16.33
CA ASP A 48 8.22 -13.39 -17.04
C ASP A 48 9.42 -13.14 -17.98
N SER A 49 9.81 -14.15 -18.76
CA SER A 49 10.91 -14.07 -19.74
C SER A 49 10.63 -13.10 -20.90
N GLU A 50 9.37 -12.74 -21.14
CA GLU A 50 8.94 -11.81 -22.18
C GLU A 50 8.79 -10.38 -21.63
N GLY A 51 8.99 -10.19 -20.32
CA GLY A 51 8.87 -8.91 -19.62
C GLY A 51 7.44 -8.54 -19.20
N GLN A 52 6.47 -9.45 -19.39
CA GLN A 52 5.08 -9.25 -18.97
C GLN A 52 4.94 -9.44 -17.47
N ILE A 53 3.96 -8.76 -16.88
CA ILE A 53 3.68 -8.87 -15.44
C ILE A 53 3.06 -10.24 -15.17
N ASP A 54 3.68 -11.02 -14.30
CA ASP A 54 3.29 -12.40 -13.99
C ASP A 54 2.81 -12.58 -12.54
N GLY A 55 2.97 -11.54 -11.71
CA GLY A 55 2.44 -11.56 -10.35
C GLY A 55 3.02 -10.49 -9.45
N ILE A 56 2.62 -10.56 -8.18
CA ILE A 56 3.03 -9.61 -7.15
C ILE A 56 4.18 -10.17 -6.32
N ASN A 57 5.23 -9.36 -6.15
CA ASN A 57 6.29 -9.62 -5.20
C ASN A 57 5.94 -9.02 -3.83
N TYR A 58 5.16 -9.76 -3.04
CA TYR A 58 4.75 -9.33 -1.70
C TYR A 58 5.94 -9.11 -0.75
N THR A 59 7.05 -9.83 -0.93
CA THR A 59 8.27 -9.62 -0.15
C THR A 59 8.84 -8.22 -0.37
N MET A 60 8.80 -7.71 -1.60
CA MET A 60 9.24 -6.35 -1.93
C MET A 60 8.21 -5.28 -1.53
N LEU A 61 6.92 -5.65 -1.47
CA LEU A 61 5.86 -4.75 -1.01
C LEU A 61 5.95 -4.46 0.49
N VAL A 62 6.36 -5.43 1.31
CA VAL A 62 6.40 -5.33 2.79
C VAL A 62 7.19 -4.11 3.29
N PRO A 63 8.45 -3.85 2.84
CA PRO A 63 9.17 -2.64 3.24
C PRO A 63 8.46 -1.33 2.88
N GLN A 64 7.75 -1.29 1.76
CA GLN A 64 7.01 -0.09 1.37
C GLN A 64 5.80 0.14 2.29
N LEU A 65 5.11 -0.93 2.69
CA LEU A 65 4.02 -0.86 3.68
C LEU A 65 4.53 -0.39 5.04
N ILE A 66 5.68 -0.90 5.50
CA ILE A 66 6.31 -0.41 6.74
C ILE A 66 6.62 1.09 6.64
N ARG A 67 7.17 1.53 5.50
CA ARG A 67 7.44 2.95 5.26
C ARG A 67 6.17 3.79 5.26
N LEU A 68 5.08 3.29 4.68
CA LEU A 68 3.79 3.96 4.68
C LEU A 68 3.25 4.13 6.11
N CYS A 69 3.34 3.09 6.95
CA CYS A 69 2.96 3.17 8.36
C CYS A 69 3.79 4.21 9.12
N GLN A 70 5.10 4.30 8.88
CA GLN A 70 5.96 5.32 9.51
C GLN A 70 5.55 6.75 9.12
N ILE A 71 5.20 6.95 7.83
CA ILE A 71 4.71 8.23 7.33
C ILE A 71 3.38 8.59 8.02
N GLN A 72 2.46 7.64 8.11
CA GLN A 72 1.17 7.83 8.77
C GLN A 72 1.33 8.09 10.27
N GLN A 73 2.23 7.39 10.96
CA GLN A 73 2.52 7.64 12.38
C GLN A 73 2.98 9.07 12.60
N LYS A 74 3.91 9.56 11.76
CA LYS A 74 4.35 10.95 11.83
C LYS A 74 3.19 11.93 11.61
N GLN A 75 2.31 11.67 10.65
CA GLN A 75 1.14 12.52 10.41
C GLN A 75 0.19 12.55 11.62
N ILE A 76 0.00 11.40 12.28
CA ILE A 76 -0.81 11.30 13.49
C ILE A 76 -0.18 12.10 14.64
N ASP A 77 1.13 11.96 14.86
CA ASP A 77 1.85 12.68 15.92
C ASP A 77 1.78 14.21 15.71
N ASP A 78 1.97 14.65 14.47
CA ASP A 78 1.87 16.06 14.08
C ASP A 78 0.43 16.59 14.27
N LEU A 79 -0.60 15.79 13.96
CA LEU A 79 -2.01 16.17 14.17
C LEU A 79 -2.37 16.22 15.66
N ASN A 80 -1.96 15.24 16.46
CA ASN A 80 -2.21 15.21 17.90
C ASN A 80 -1.58 16.42 18.60
N THR A 81 -0.37 16.81 18.19
CA THR A 81 0.30 18.01 18.71
C THR A 81 -0.52 19.27 18.44
N ARG A 82 -1.09 19.38 17.23
CA ARG A 82 -1.94 20.51 16.85
C ARG A 82 -3.25 20.53 17.62
N VAL A 83 -3.91 19.38 17.76
CA VAL A 83 -5.15 19.24 18.53
C VAL A 83 -4.92 19.66 19.98
N ASN A 84 -3.90 19.13 20.65
CA ASN A 84 -3.58 19.49 22.04
C ASN A 84 -3.30 20.99 22.21
N THR A 85 -2.65 21.61 21.22
CA THR A 85 -2.39 23.06 21.22
C THR A 85 -3.69 23.87 21.12
N LEU A 86 -4.61 23.43 20.27
CA LEU A 86 -5.90 24.11 20.06
C LEU A 86 -6.84 23.91 21.27
N GLU A 87 -6.87 22.71 21.84
CA GLU A 87 -7.69 22.38 23.01
C GLU A 87 -7.17 23.07 24.28
N GLY A 88 -5.85 23.05 24.53
CA GLY A 88 -5.23 23.75 25.67
C GLY A 88 -5.27 25.29 25.56
N GLY A 89 -5.43 25.81 24.34
CA GLY A 89 -5.67 27.23 24.09
C GLY A 89 -7.11 27.67 24.39
N ALA A 90 -8.08 26.74 24.40
CA ALA A 90 -9.49 27.02 24.69
C ALA A 90 -9.81 27.03 26.19
N GLU A 91 -9.01 26.37 27.04
CA GLU A 91 -9.17 26.40 28.50
C GLU A 91 -8.60 27.66 29.17
N ASN A 92 -7.76 28.43 28.46
CA ASN A 92 -7.07 29.62 29.00
C ASN A 92 -7.60 30.95 28.44
N ALA A 93 -8.79 30.98 27.84
CA ALA A 93 -9.42 32.16 27.26
C ALA A 93 -10.77 32.49 27.91
#